data_AF-A0A935YYZ3-F1
#
_entry.id   AF-A0A935YYZ3-F1
#
_cell.length_a   1.000
_cell.length_b   1.000
_cell.length_c   1.000
_cell.angle_alpha   90.00
_cell.angle_beta   90.00
_cell.angle_gamma   90.00
#
_symmetry.space_group_name_H-M   'P 1'
#
loop_
_entity.id
_entity.type
_entity.pdbx_description
1 polymer ?
#
loop_
_entity_poly.entity_id
_entity_poly.type
_entity_poly.pdbx_seq_one_letter_code
_entity_poly.pdbx_strand_id
1 'polypeptide(L)'
;MQLKKDACISPEKAKAIKIGFAGPKNSLGVSVYPGFWFDTGITESQGLPGLLNPGFHPIVGKITTTEMNIDQEAMNASTPAAFVGDSAYWTFLNTFSNNGGKLIFYHGVSDPWFSAQETARYYDELVKDNGGQEKVSQWSRLFLVPGMGHCAGGSAALDQINMLDPIVSWVEGNQAPDQVVATGQAFPNRSRPLCPYPTYAQYKGSGDTEKVESFVCQQPDK
;
A
#
# COMPACT_ATOMS: atom_id res chain seq x y z
N MET A 1 -4.39 33.74 -26.40
CA MET A 1 -3.70 33.00 -25.32
C MET A 1 -4.77 32.46 -24.37
N GLN A 2 -5.40 31.35 -24.75
CA GLN A 2 -6.53 30.77 -24.02
C GLN A 2 -5.95 29.61 -23.20
N LEU A 3 -5.55 29.91 -21.96
CA LEU A 3 -5.16 28.88 -21.00
C LEU A 3 -6.34 27.92 -20.87
N LYS A 4 -6.10 26.66 -21.24
CA LYS A 4 -7.08 25.57 -21.25
C LYS A 4 -7.73 25.48 -19.87
N LYS A 5 -8.97 25.98 -19.73
CA LYS A 5 -9.80 25.75 -18.53
C LYS A 5 -9.97 24.25 -18.23
N ASP A 6 -9.81 23.40 -19.25
CA ASP A 6 -9.87 21.94 -19.14
C ASP A 6 -8.60 21.28 -18.58
N ALA A 7 -7.51 22.03 -18.38
CA ALA A 7 -6.25 21.52 -17.83
C ALA A 7 -6.10 21.72 -16.31
N CYS A 8 -7.06 22.39 -15.67
CA CYS A 8 -7.05 22.68 -14.24
C CYS A 8 -8.27 22.08 -13.55
N ILE A 9 -8.09 21.56 -12.34
CA ILE A 9 -9.20 21.18 -11.46
C ILE A 9 -9.67 22.41 -10.68
N SER A 10 -10.98 22.53 -10.45
CA SER A 10 -11.51 23.63 -9.64
C SER A 10 -11.09 23.48 -8.17
N PRO A 11 -11.05 24.57 -7.39
CA PRO A 11 -10.74 24.50 -5.96
C PRO A 11 -11.64 23.51 -5.20
N GLU A 12 -12.90 23.39 -5.59
CA GLU A 12 -13.87 22.47 -4.97
C GLU A 12 -13.51 21.00 -5.26
N LYS A 13 -13.13 20.68 -6.50
CA LYS A 13 -12.66 19.33 -6.87
C LYS A 13 -11.36 19.00 -6.15
N ALA A 14 -10.41 19.93 -6.11
CA ALA A 14 -9.15 19.75 -5.37
C ALA A 14 -9.39 19.52 -3.88
N LYS A 15 -10.33 20.25 -3.27
CA LYS A 15 -10.73 20.06 -1.88
C LYS A 15 -11.36 18.67 -1.66
N ALA A 16 -12.27 18.24 -2.54
CA ALA A 16 -12.90 16.93 -2.44
C ALA A 16 -11.87 15.79 -2.53
N ILE A 17 -10.93 15.86 -3.48
CA ILE A 17 -9.83 14.89 -3.60
C ILE A 17 -8.98 14.87 -2.32
N LYS A 18 -8.59 16.04 -1.80
CA LYS A 18 -7.82 16.12 -0.54
C LYS A 18 -8.56 15.49 0.64
N ILE A 19 -9.88 15.69 0.74
CA ILE A 19 -10.69 15.08 1.80
C ILE A 19 -10.73 13.56 1.61
N GLY A 20 -11.01 13.07 0.40
CA GLY A 20 -11.09 11.63 0.13
C GLY A 20 -9.77 10.91 0.40
N PHE A 21 -8.66 11.51 0.01
CA PHE A 21 -7.32 10.94 0.20
C PHE A 21 -6.77 11.09 1.63
N ALA A 22 -7.39 11.92 2.49
CA ALA A 22 -6.93 12.09 3.87
C ALA A 22 -7.41 10.98 4.82
N GLY A 23 -8.44 10.23 4.43
CA GLY A 23 -9.08 9.22 5.27
C GLY A 23 -10.10 9.81 6.28
N PRO A 24 -11.03 8.98 6.76
CA PRO A 24 -12.08 9.42 7.67
C PRO A 24 -11.56 9.68 9.10
N LYS A 25 -12.13 10.71 9.72
CA LYS A 25 -11.93 11.04 11.14
C LYS A 25 -13.25 11.04 11.88
N ASN A 26 -13.22 10.55 13.11
CA ASN A 26 -14.36 10.58 14.02
C ASN A 26 -14.62 12.02 14.54
N SER A 27 -15.69 12.25 15.31
CA SER A 27 -16.05 13.57 15.84
C SER A 27 -15.02 14.18 16.80
N LEU A 28 -14.11 13.37 17.35
CA LEU A 28 -12.97 13.81 18.17
C LEU A 28 -11.73 14.15 17.34
N GLY A 29 -11.79 14.02 16.00
CA GLY A 29 -10.67 14.27 15.10
C GLY A 29 -9.65 13.12 15.01
N VAL A 30 -9.97 11.96 15.58
CA VAL A 30 -9.12 10.75 15.53
C VAL A 30 -9.33 10.04 14.19
N SER A 31 -8.23 9.65 13.52
CA SER A 31 -8.29 8.85 12.29
C SER A 31 -8.83 7.46 12.61
N VAL A 32 -9.86 7.02 11.88
CA VAL A 32 -10.43 5.66 12.05
C VAL A 32 -9.98 4.68 10.97
N TYR A 33 -9.48 5.21 9.85
CA TYR A 33 -8.79 4.49 8.78
C TYR A 33 -7.80 5.48 8.14
N PRO A 34 -6.61 5.06 7.69
CA PRO A 34 -5.71 5.98 7.00
C PRO A 34 -6.27 6.40 5.65
N GLY A 35 -5.67 7.45 5.11
CA GLY A 35 -5.98 7.93 3.76
C GLY A 35 -5.38 7.03 2.68
N PHE A 36 -5.28 7.57 1.47
CA PHE A 36 -4.61 6.91 0.35
C PHE A 36 -3.42 7.76 -0.09
N TRP A 37 -2.32 7.13 -0.51
CA TRP A 37 -1.23 7.88 -1.12
C TRP A 37 -1.64 8.38 -2.51
N PHE A 38 -1.15 9.56 -2.87
CA PHE A 38 -1.18 9.98 -4.26
C PHE A 38 -0.14 9.18 -5.03
N ASP A 39 -0.58 8.50 -6.07
CA ASP A 39 0.26 7.63 -6.89
C ASP A 39 -0.23 7.61 -8.33
N THR A 40 0.62 7.17 -9.26
CA THR A 40 0.37 7.33 -10.70
C THR A 40 -0.78 6.49 -11.23
N GLY A 41 -1.08 5.34 -10.60
CA GLY A 41 -2.15 4.44 -11.04
C GLY A 41 -3.52 4.73 -10.40
N ILE A 42 -3.59 5.58 -9.37
CA ILE A 42 -4.83 5.70 -8.58
C ILE A 42 -5.99 6.33 -9.36
N THR A 43 -5.68 7.17 -10.36
CA THR A 43 -6.66 7.81 -11.25
C THR A 43 -7.12 6.92 -12.40
N GLU A 44 -6.47 5.78 -12.62
CA GLU A 44 -6.81 4.83 -13.68
C GLU A 44 -7.87 3.83 -13.22
N SER A 45 -8.00 3.66 -11.91
CA SER A 45 -9.15 3.01 -11.32
C SER A 45 -10.40 3.90 -11.44
N GLN A 46 -11.55 3.35 -11.05
CA GLN A 46 -12.80 4.09 -10.96
C GLN A 46 -12.81 5.17 -9.84
N GLY A 47 -11.66 5.67 -9.39
CA GLY A 47 -11.50 6.45 -8.15
C GLY A 47 -11.65 5.58 -6.91
N LEU A 48 -11.54 6.18 -5.72
CA LEU A 48 -11.76 5.50 -4.44
C LEU A 48 -13.23 5.05 -4.33
N PRO A 49 -13.56 3.74 -4.46
CA PRO A 49 -14.93 3.26 -4.48
C PRO A 49 -15.64 3.57 -3.16
N GLY A 50 -16.90 3.96 -3.25
CA GLY A 50 -17.71 4.39 -2.11
C GLY A 50 -17.38 5.77 -1.54
N LEU A 51 -16.24 6.38 -1.91
CA LEU A 51 -15.83 7.70 -1.40
C LEU A 51 -15.78 8.77 -2.49
N LEU A 52 -14.91 8.58 -3.49
CA LEU A 52 -14.81 9.48 -4.66
C LEU A 52 -15.52 8.92 -5.88
N ASN A 53 -16.03 7.69 -5.78
CA ASN A 53 -16.94 7.09 -6.73
C ASN A 53 -18.03 6.31 -6.00
N PRO A 54 -19.27 6.82 -5.92
CA PRO A 54 -20.39 6.16 -5.23
C PRO A 54 -20.93 4.92 -5.97
N GLY A 55 -20.15 4.35 -6.90
CA GLY A 55 -20.52 3.18 -7.68
C GLY A 55 -20.82 1.93 -6.84
N PHE A 56 -20.78 0.78 -7.51
CA PHE A 56 -21.07 -0.48 -6.86
C PHE A 56 -19.91 -0.91 -5.95
N HIS A 57 -20.21 -1.17 -4.68
CA HIS A 57 -19.30 -1.82 -3.74
C HIS A 57 -19.63 -3.32 -3.66
N PRO A 58 -18.64 -4.23 -3.75
CA PRO A 58 -18.87 -5.67 -3.84
C PRO A 58 -19.50 -6.27 -2.57
N ILE A 59 -19.35 -5.62 -1.42
CA ILE A 59 -19.89 -6.10 -0.13
C ILE A 59 -21.25 -5.47 0.20
N VAL A 60 -21.44 -4.18 -0.07
CA VAL A 60 -22.63 -3.42 0.37
C VAL A 60 -23.56 -3.01 -0.77
N GLY A 61 -23.21 -3.34 -2.02
CA GLY A 61 -23.99 -3.01 -3.20
C GLY A 61 -23.82 -1.56 -3.65
N LYS A 62 -24.84 -1.02 -4.32
CA LYS A 62 -24.81 0.35 -4.86
C LYS A 62 -24.90 1.37 -3.72
N ILE A 63 -23.90 2.24 -3.63
CA ILE A 63 -23.88 3.31 -2.62
C ILE A 63 -24.66 4.52 -3.16
N THR A 64 -25.77 4.85 -2.52
CA THR A 64 -26.60 6.01 -2.89
C THR A 64 -26.59 7.11 -1.84
N THR A 65 -26.08 6.82 -0.63
CA THR A 65 -25.95 7.81 0.44
C THR A 65 -24.80 8.77 0.15
N THR A 66 -25.00 10.04 0.49
CA THR A 66 -23.96 11.09 0.43
C THR A 66 -23.50 11.53 1.81
N GLU A 67 -24.11 10.96 2.86
CA GLU A 67 -23.79 11.21 4.26
C GLU A 67 -23.38 9.89 4.93
N MET A 68 -22.40 9.98 5.83
CA MET A 68 -21.91 8.86 6.62
C MET A 68 -21.64 9.34 8.04
N ASN A 69 -22.18 8.63 9.03
CA ASN A 69 -21.85 8.87 10.43
C ASN A 69 -20.60 8.06 10.79
N ILE A 70 -19.43 8.71 10.71
CA ILE A 70 -18.14 8.06 10.95
C ILE A 70 -18.03 7.47 12.36
N ASP A 71 -18.60 8.12 13.37
CA ASP A 71 -18.58 7.59 14.74
C ASP A 71 -19.32 6.26 14.82
N GLN A 72 -20.52 6.20 14.22
CA GLN A 72 -21.33 4.99 14.20
C GLN A 72 -20.66 3.87 13.40
N GLU A 73 -20.11 4.17 12.22
CA GLU A 73 -19.42 3.17 11.41
C GLU A 73 -18.16 2.64 12.08
N ALA A 74 -17.39 3.51 12.73
CA ALA A 74 -16.21 3.10 13.51
C ALA A 74 -16.62 2.20 14.70
N MET A 75 -17.71 2.53 15.39
CA MET A 75 -18.26 1.67 16.46
C MET A 75 -18.73 0.32 15.93
N ASN A 76 -19.41 0.28 14.78
CA ASN A 76 -19.86 -0.96 14.14
C ASN A 76 -18.68 -1.84 13.72
N ALA A 77 -17.61 -1.24 13.18
CA ALA A 77 -16.39 -1.95 12.81
C ALA A 77 -15.62 -2.47 14.04
N SER A 78 -15.80 -1.85 15.21
CA SER A 78 -15.08 -2.18 16.44
C SER A 78 -15.84 -3.12 17.37
N THR A 79 -16.84 -3.87 16.89
CA THR A 79 -17.59 -4.77 17.77
C THR A 79 -16.74 -5.96 18.27
N PRO A 80 -16.75 -6.29 19.57
CA PRO A 80 -15.95 -7.39 20.13
C PRO A 80 -16.14 -8.76 19.44
N ALA A 81 -17.32 -9.01 18.88
CA ALA A 81 -17.61 -10.24 18.15
C ALA A 81 -16.81 -10.36 16.83
N ALA A 82 -16.46 -9.24 16.19
CA ALA A 82 -15.57 -9.24 15.04
C ALA A 82 -14.14 -9.65 15.46
N PHE A 83 -13.65 -9.16 16.61
CA PHE A 83 -12.27 -9.37 17.06
C PHE A 83 -11.92 -10.77 17.57
N VAL A 84 -12.90 -11.59 17.99
CA VAL A 84 -12.60 -12.94 18.54
C VAL A 84 -11.96 -13.87 17.49
N GLY A 85 -12.21 -13.62 16.20
CA GLY A 85 -11.58 -14.35 15.09
C GLY A 85 -10.73 -13.49 14.16
N ASP A 86 -10.72 -12.16 14.34
CA ASP A 86 -10.02 -11.23 13.46
C ASP A 86 -8.60 -10.96 13.96
N SER A 87 -7.65 -11.75 13.45
CA SER A 87 -6.22 -11.57 13.68
C SER A 87 -5.61 -10.43 12.87
N ALA A 88 -6.39 -9.71 12.05
CA ALA A 88 -5.87 -8.64 11.17
C ALA A 88 -5.28 -7.46 11.96
N TYR A 89 -5.63 -7.31 13.24
CA TYR A 89 -5.11 -6.25 14.12
C TYR A 89 -4.04 -6.75 15.09
N TRP A 90 -3.71 -8.04 15.08
CA TRP A 90 -2.66 -8.57 15.97
C TRP A 90 -1.28 -8.25 15.41
N THR A 91 -0.52 -7.50 16.17
CA THR A 91 0.84 -7.04 15.82
C THR A 91 1.92 -7.85 16.54
N PHE A 92 1.62 -8.49 17.68
CA PHE A 92 2.56 -9.39 18.37
C PHE A 92 2.61 -10.76 17.68
N LEU A 93 3.60 -10.94 16.80
CA LEU A 93 3.81 -12.18 16.03
C LEU A 93 5.03 -12.97 16.52
N ASN A 94 5.45 -12.73 17.77
CA ASN A 94 6.63 -13.37 18.36
C ASN A 94 6.56 -14.90 18.38
N THR A 95 5.38 -15.50 18.59
CA THR A 95 5.22 -16.97 18.50
C THR A 95 5.50 -17.46 17.08
N PHE A 96 5.03 -16.74 16.05
CA PHE A 96 5.31 -17.08 14.66
C PHE A 96 6.80 -16.92 14.33
N SER A 97 7.39 -15.78 14.67
CA SER A 97 8.79 -15.48 14.37
C SER A 97 9.76 -16.39 15.14
N ASN A 98 9.48 -16.70 16.41
CA ASN A 98 10.34 -17.57 17.25
C ASN A 98 10.29 -19.05 16.81
N ASN A 99 9.26 -19.46 16.08
CA ASN A 99 9.20 -20.78 15.45
C ASN A 99 9.80 -20.79 14.03
N GLY A 100 10.56 -19.75 13.66
CA GLY A 100 11.25 -19.67 12.36
C GLY A 100 10.36 -19.22 11.20
N GLY A 101 9.13 -18.79 11.46
CA GLY A 101 8.21 -18.32 10.43
C GLY A 101 8.77 -17.11 9.67
N LYS A 102 8.56 -17.09 8.35
CA LYS A 102 8.93 -15.98 7.45
C LYS A 102 7.67 -15.39 6.82
N LEU A 103 7.59 -14.07 6.72
CA LEU A 103 6.40 -13.36 6.24
C LEU A 103 6.76 -12.23 5.28
N ILE A 104 6.26 -12.31 4.04
CA ILE A 104 6.36 -11.22 3.07
C ILE A 104 4.99 -10.57 2.91
N PHE A 105 4.91 -9.26 3.13
CA PHE A 105 3.80 -8.43 2.71
C PHE A 105 4.14 -7.79 1.36
N TYR A 106 3.14 -7.65 0.50
CA TYR A 106 3.21 -6.73 -0.63
C TYR A 106 1.88 -6.00 -0.79
N HIS A 107 1.92 -4.79 -1.33
CA HIS A 107 0.72 -4.00 -1.59
C HIS A 107 0.95 -3.05 -2.76
N GLY A 108 -0.02 -2.99 -3.69
CA GLY A 108 -0.04 -1.97 -4.73
C GLY A 108 -0.32 -0.59 -4.15
N VAL A 109 0.54 0.39 -4.44
CA VAL A 109 0.42 1.74 -3.88
C VAL A 109 -0.81 2.47 -4.43
N SER A 110 -1.26 2.11 -5.63
CA SER A 110 -2.46 2.62 -6.29
C SER A 110 -3.70 1.74 -6.05
N ASP A 111 -3.67 0.81 -5.08
CA ASP A 111 -4.86 0.03 -4.70
C ASP A 111 -5.99 0.97 -4.22
N PRO A 112 -7.14 1.01 -4.91
CA PRO A 112 -8.22 1.91 -4.56
C PRO A 112 -9.20 1.30 -3.55
N TRP A 113 -9.08 0.00 -3.24
CA TRP A 113 -9.98 -0.74 -2.36
C TRP A 113 -9.44 -0.79 -0.94
N PHE A 114 -8.17 -1.17 -0.80
CA PHE A 114 -7.47 -1.18 0.47
C PHE A 114 -6.31 -0.21 0.38
N SER A 115 -6.19 0.67 1.37
CA SER A 115 -5.09 1.61 1.39
C SER A 115 -3.77 0.90 1.69
N ALA A 116 -2.78 1.10 0.82
CA ALA A 116 -1.40 0.72 1.10
C ALA A 116 -0.83 1.45 2.34
N GLN A 117 -1.39 2.61 2.72
CA GLN A 117 -1.03 3.28 3.98
C GLN A 117 -1.42 2.44 5.19
N GLU A 118 -2.52 1.68 5.11
CA GLU A 118 -2.95 0.81 6.22
C GLU A 118 -1.98 -0.36 6.40
N THR A 119 -1.53 -0.97 5.32
CA THR A 119 -0.50 -2.02 5.42
C THR A 119 0.82 -1.47 5.94
N ALA A 120 1.23 -0.27 5.51
CA ALA A 120 2.43 0.37 6.05
C ALA A 120 2.29 0.71 7.54
N ARG A 121 1.15 1.27 7.96
CA ARG A 121 0.83 1.55 9.37
C ARG A 121 0.87 0.27 10.22
N TYR A 122 0.19 -0.79 9.77
CA TYR A 122 0.21 -2.09 10.44
C TYR A 122 1.63 -2.65 10.54
N TYR A 123 2.41 -2.56 9.46
CA TYR A 123 3.79 -3.03 9.46
C TYR A 123 4.66 -2.24 10.44
N ASP A 124 4.49 -0.92 10.53
CA ASP A 124 5.19 -0.07 11.51
C ASP A 124 4.81 -0.44 12.97
N GLU A 125 3.55 -0.76 13.23
CA GLU A 125 3.10 -1.24 14.55
C GLU A 125 3.65 -2.64 14.87
N LEU A 126 3.61 -3.56 13.91
CA LEU A 126 4.25 -4.87 14.02
C LEU A 126 5.76 -4.72 14.29
N VAL A 127 6.45 -3.82 13.60
CA VAL A 127 7.86 -3.51 13.85
C VAL A 127 8.08 -3.04 15.28
N LYS A 128 7.28 -2.08 15.74
CA LYS A 128 7.35 -1.55 17.11
C LYS A 128 7.12 -2.63 18.15
N ASP A 129 6.08 -3.44 17.99
CA ASP A 129 5.63 -4.43 18.98
C ASP A 129 6.53 -5.67 19.04
N ASN A 130 7.29 -5.96 17.98
CA ASN A 130 8.25 -7.07 17.92
C ASN A 130 9.71 -6.62 18.10
N GLY A 131 9.93 -5.44 18.69
CA GLY A 131 11.25 -5.01 19.17
C GLY A 131 12.14 -4.32 18.14
N GLY A 132 11.54 -3.72 17.11
CA GLY A 132 12.20 -2.81 16.18
C GLY A 132 12.62 -3.44 14.85
N GLN A 133 12.96 -2.57 13.89
CA GLN A 133 13.20 -2.93 12.49
C GLN A 133 14.28 -4.00 12.34
N GLU A 134 15.37 -3.91 13.11
CA GLU A 134 16.50 -4.85 13.06
C GLU A 134 16.06 -6.29 13.35
N LYS A 135 15.16 -6.47 14.32
CA LYS A 135 14.62 -7.79 14.68
C LYS A 135 13.61 -8.27 13.66
N VAL A 136 12.70 -7.40 13.24
CA VAL A 136 11.64 -7.76 12.30
C VAL A 136 12.19 -8.08 10.92
N SER A 137 13.21 -7.38 10.43
CA SER A 137 13.80 -7.65 9.11
C SER A 137 14.41 -9.05 8.96
N GLN A 138 14.63 -9.77 10.07
CA GLN A 138 15.11 -11.17 10.07
C GLN A 138 14.01 -12.19 9.73
N TRP A 139 12.74 -11.80 9.79
CA TRP A 139 11.61 -12.71 9.57
C TRP A 139 10.42 -12.10 8.83
N SER A 140 10.31 -10.78 8.69
CA SER A 140 9.30 -10.15 7.85
C SER A 140 9.80 -8.95 7.06
N ARG A 141 9.28 -8.78 5.84
CA ARG A 141 9.55 -7.65 4.93
C ARG A 141 8.24 -7.21 4.25
N LEU A 142 8.09 -5.91 4.05
CA LEU A 142 7.00 -5.31 3.27
C LEU A 142 7.55 -4.73 1.96
N PHE A 143 6.92 -5.04 0.83
CA PHE A 143 7.22 -4.46 -0.49
C PHE A 143 6.03 -3.68 -1.03
N LEU A 144 6.19 -2.37 -1.15
CA LEU A 144 5.20 -1.51 -1.80
C LEU A 144 5.47 -1.45 -3.30
N VAL A 145 4.43 -1.58 -4.14
CA VAL A 145 4.55 -1.63 -5.60
C VAL A 145 3.97 -0.35 -6.22
N PRO A 146 4.80 0.63 -6.61
CA PRO A 146 4.34 1.89 -7.20
C PRO A 146 3.54 1.67 -8.48
N GLY A 147 2.45 2.43 -8.63
CA GLY A 147 1.53 2.37 -9.77
C GLY A 147 0.60 1.16 -9.78
N MET A 148 0.91 0.10 -9.02
CA MET A 148 0.11 -1.13 -9.04
C MET A 148 -1.23 -0.92 -8.32
N GLY A 149 -2.30 -1.42 -8.95
CA GLY A 149 -3.64 -1.41 -8.37
C GLY A 149 -3.88 -2.54 -7.37
N HIS A 150 -5.13 -2.97 -7.27
CA HIS A 150 -5.53 -4.05 -6.36
C HIS A 150 -4.99 -5.40 -6.83
N CYS A 151 -4.02 -5.93 -6.08
CA CYS A 151 -3.27 -7.17 -6.32
C CYS A 151 -2.38 -7.19 -7.57
N ALA A 152 -2.80 -6.57 -8.69
CA ALA A 152 -2.08 -6.52 -9.96
C ALA A 152 -2.58 -5.35 -10.83
N GLY A 153 -2.04 -5.22 -12.04
CA GLY A 153 -2.42 -4.21 -13.01
C GLY A 153 -1.94 -2.81 -12.65
N GLY A 154 -2.46 -1.81 -13.36
CA GLY A 154 -1.97 -0.44 -13.35
C GLY A 154 -1.26 -0.11 -14.66
N SER A 155 -1.75 0.90 -15.37
CA SER A 155 -1.24 1.37 -16.66
C SER A 155 0.08 2.13 -16.53
N ALA A 156 0.50 2.43 -15.29
CA ALA A 156 1.82 2.95 -14.95
C ALA A 156 2.53 2.07 -13.89
N ALA A 157 2.35 0.75 -13.93
CA ALA A 157 2.91 -0.18 -12.94
C ALA A 157 3.95 -1.17 -13.52
N LEU A 158 4.85 -1.62 -12.65
CA LEU A 158 5.61 -2.87 -12.82
C LEU A 158 4.99 -3.90 -11.87
N ASP A 159 3.86 -4.47 -12.27
CA ASP A 159 2.98 -5.32 -11.44
C ASP A 159 3.34 -6.82 -11.48
N GLN A 160 4.26 -7.23 -12.34
CA GLN A 160 4.73 -8.61 -12.41
C GLN A 160 5.84 -8.82 -11.39
N ILE A 161 5.47 -9.42 -10.27
CA ILE A 161 6.33 -9.67 -9.12
C ILE A 161 6.25 -11.15 -8.72
N ASN A 162 7.41 -11.79 -8.55
CA ASN A 162 7.46 -13.14 -7.99
C ASN A 162 7.80 -13.08 -6.51
N MET A 163 6.79 -13.24 -5.65
CA MET A 163 6.97 -13.32 -4.20
C MET A 163 7.14 -14.76 -3.70
N LEU A 164 6.88 -15.77 -4.53
CA LEU A 164 6.97 -17.19 -4.16
C LEU A 164 8.43 -17.66 -4.05
N ASP A 165 9.26 -17.41 -5.06
CA ASP A 165 10.66 -17.86 -5.02
C ASP A 165 11.45 -17.22 -3.85
N PRO A 166 11.29 -15.91 -3.56
CA PRO A 166 11.89 -15.28 -2.40
C PRO A 166 11.47 -15.88 -1.06
N ILE A 167 10.19 -16.17 -0.86
CA ILE A 167 9.73 -16.75 0.42
C ILE A 167 10.22 -18.19 0.59
N VAL A 168 10.26 -18.98 -0.49
CA VAL A 168 10.83 -20.34 -0.49
C VAL A 168 12.32 -20.28 -0.12
N SER A 169 13.08 -19.42 -0.80
CA SER A 169 14.51 -19.23 -0.51
C SER A 169 14.77 -18.76 0.92
N TRP A 170 13.88 -17.92 1.47
CA TRP A 170 14.01 -17.45 2.84
C TRP A 170 13.69 -18.53 3.87
N VAL A 171 12.63 -19.31 3.65
CA VAL A 171 12.22 -20.40 4.56
C VAL A 171 13.23 -21.54 4.53
N GLU A 172 13.65 -21.98 3.34
CA GLU A 172 14.47 -23.19 3.17
C GLU A 172 15.97 -22.90 3.24
N GLY A 173 16.40 -21.74 2.76
CA GLY A 173 17.81 -21.36 2.63
C GLY A 173 18.25 -20.24 3.56
N ASN A 174 17.36 -19.72 4.42
CA ASN A 174 17.59 -18.53 5.24
C ASN A 174 18.06 -17.30 4.44
N GLN A 175 17.66 -17.20 3.17
CA GLN A 175 18.01 -16.11 2.28
C GLN A 175 16.85 -15.10 2.18
N ALA A 176 16.90 -14.07 3.02
CA ALA A 176 15.92 -13.00 3.00
C ALA A 176 16.07 -12.12 1.74
N PRO A 177 14.97 -11.71 1.08
CA PRO A 177 15.06 -10.95 -0.17
C PRO A 177 15.36 -9.47 0.07
N ASP A 178 16.60 -9.03 -0.21
CA ASP A 178 17.01 -7.61 -0.11
C ASP A 178 16.37 -6.72 -1.17
N GLN A 179 15.85 -7.34 -2.23
CA GLN A 179 15.00 -6.72 -3.23
C GLN A 179 14.22 -7.81 -3.97
N VAL A 180 13.10 -7.43 -4.59
CA VAL A 180 12.36 -8.29 -5.54
C VAL A 180 12.31 -7.57 -6.88
N VAL A 181 12.69 -8.24 -7.97
CA VAL A 181 12.65 -7.62 -9.30
C VAL A 181 11.20 -7.49 -9.75
N ALA A 182 10.78 -6.29 -10.09
CA ALA A 182 9.48 -6.00 -10.70
C ALA A 182 9.63 -5.67 -12.18
N THR A 183 8.74 -6.25 -12.98
CA THR A 183 8.54 -5.95 -14.42
C THR A 183 7.05 -5.67 -14.68
N GLY A 184 6.67 -5.28 -15.88
CA GLY A 184 5.25 -5.08 -16.20
C GLY A 184 5.00 -4.78 -17.67
N GLN A 185 3.77 -4.98 -18.12
CA GLN A 185 3.38 -4.72 -19.52
C GLN A 185 3.31 -3.23 -19.85
N ALA A 186 3.06 -2.37 -18.85
CA ALA A 186 3.00 -0.92 -19.03
C ALA A 186 4.34 -0.31 -19.46
N PHE A 187 5.46 -0.96 -19.09
CA PHE A 187 6.81 -0.53 -19.45
C PHE A 187 7.62 -1.71 -20.00
N PRO A 188 7.43 -2.07 -21.28
CA PRO A 188 8.17 -3.16 -21.89
C PRO A 188 9.68 -2.93 -21.75
N ASN A 189 10.41 -3.98 -21.36
CA ASN A 189 11.86 -4.00 -21.11
C ASN A 189 12.36 -3.25 -19.86
N ARG A 190 11.46 -2.63 -19.08
CA ARG A 190 11.81 -1.99 -17.81
C ARG A 190 11.81 -2.99 -16.66
N SER A 191 12.85 -2.94 -15.84
CA SER A 191 12.88 -3.59 -14.54
C SER A 191 13.29 -2.64 -13.42
N ARG A 192 12.72 -2.83 -12.23
CA ARG A 192 13.07 -2.08 -11.02
C ARG A 192 13.21 -3.02 -9.82
N PRO A 193 14.05 -2.69 -8.84
CA PRO A 193 14.02 -3.39 -7.57
C PRO A 193 12.83 -2.86 -6.75
N LEU A 194 11.96 -3.75 -6.29
CA LEU A 194 11.12 -3.48 -5.14
C LEU A 194 11.98 -3.59 -3.89
N CYS A 195 11.94 -2.55 -3.09
CA CYS A 195 12.77 -2.39 -1.92
C CYS A 195 11.98 -2.69 -0.64
N PRO A 196 12.60 -3.30 0.37
CA PRO A 196 11.94 -3.53 1.65
C PRO A 196 11.64 -2.18 2.30
N TYR A 197 10.37 -1.93 2.61
CA TYR A 197 9.93 -0.73 3.30
C TYR A 197 10.72 -0.52 4.62
N PRO A 198 11.17 0.71 4.94
CA PRO A 198 10.83 1.98 4.28
C PRO A 198 11.78 2.42 3.15
N THR A 199 12.67 1.55 2.68
CA THR A 199 13.59 1.90 1.58
C THR A 199 12.87 1.99 0.23
N TYR A 200 13.44 2.75 -0.70
CA TYR A 200 12.91 2.95 -2.05
C TYR A 200 14.00 2.75 -3.11
N ALA A 201 13.60 2.50 -4.35
CA ALA A 201 14.51 2.34 -5.47
C ALA A 201 15.09 3.69 -5.92
N GLN A 202 16.35 3.94 -5.59
CA GLN A 202 17.09 5.12 -6.01
C GLN A 202 17.94 4.81 -7.24
N TYR A 203 17.84 5.62 -8.28
CA TYR A 203 18.75 5.55 -9.43
C TYR A 203 20.15 5.99 -9.00
N LYS A 204 21.18 5.23 -9.40
CA LYS A 204 22.59 5.48 -9.01
C LYS A 204 23.20 6.71 -9.66
N GLY A 205 22.53 7.34 -10.62
CA GLY A 205 23.05 8.46 -11.41
C GLY A 205 23.77 8.04 -12.70
N SER A 206 23.98 6.73 -12.91
CA SER A 206 24.61 6.16 -14.09
C SER A 206 24.04 4.78 -14.43
N GLY A 207 24.14 4.38 -15.70
CA GLY A 207 23.61 3.11 -16.21
C GLY A 207 22.34 3.30 -17.04
N ASP A 208 21.81 2.20 -17.58
CA ASP A 208 20.55 2.22 -18.31
C ASP A 208 19.38 2.36 -17.32
N THR A 209 18.58 3.41 -17.45
CA THR A 209 17.41 3.64 -16.60
C THR A 209 16.33 2.59 -16.79
N GLU A 210 16.39 1.74 -17.82
CA GLU A 210 15.44 0.64 -17.99
C GLU A 210 15.84 -0.62 -17.23
N LYS A 211 17.00 -0.63 -16.57
CA LYS A 211 17.57 -1.84 -15.94
C LYS A 211 17.66 -1.75 -14.42
N VAL A 212 17.29 -2.84 -13.75
CA VAL A 212 17.32 -2.99 -12.29
C VAL A 212 18.71 -2.75 -11.70
N GLU A 213 19.78 -3.17 -12.37
CA GLU A 213 21.17 -2.99 -11.92
C GLU A 213 21.61 -1.53 -11.83
N SER A 214 20.86 -0.59 -12.40
CA SER A 214 21.12 0.85 -12.29
C SER A 214 20.49 1.49 -11.04
N PHE A 215 19.81 0.70 -10.20
CA PHE A 215 19.12 1.16 -9.00
C PHE A 215 19.69 0.49 -7.74
N VAL A 216 19.47 1.13 -6.59
CA VAL A 216 19.80 0.61 -5.27
C VAL A 216 18.67 0.96 -4.30
N CYS A 217 18.40 0.07 -3.34
CA CYS A 217 17.46 0.38 -2.26
C CYS A 217 18.11 1.35 -1.26
N GLN A 218 17.50 2.51 -1.08
CA GLN A 218 18.01 3.59 -0.26
C GLN A 218 16.96 4.03 0.77
N GLN A 219 17.42 4.44 1.95
CA GLN A 219 16.56 5.07 2.95
C GLN A 219 16.11 6.46 2.47
N PRO A 220 14.84 6.84 2.65
CA PRO A 220 14.40 8.20 2.37
C PRO A 220 15.16 9.21 3.24
N ASP A 221 15.45 10.38 2.66
CA ASP A 221 16.04 11.49 3.41
C ASP A 221 15.08 11.94 4.53
N LYS A 222 15.64 12.33 5.67
CA LYS A 222 14.87 12.85 6.82
C LYS A 222 14.47 14.31 6.63
#